data_AF-Q2C382-F1
#
_entry.id   AF-Q2C382-F1
#
_cell.length_a   1.000
_cell.length_b   1.000
_cell.length_c   1.000
_cell.angle_alpha   90.00
_cell.angle_beta   90.00
_cell.angle_gamma   90.00
#
_symmetry.space_group_name_H-M   'P 1'
#
loop_
_entity.id
_entity.type
_entity.pdbx_description
1 polymer ?
#
loop_
_entity_poly.entity_id
_entity_poly.type
_entity_poly.pdbx_seq_one_letter_code
_entity_poly.pdbx_strand_id
1 'polypeptide(L)'
;MRGVKTAAKINMVTTIAKLVPLFLFIFFTMLAFKWHTFIFDFTGIEFGSKHDLLDQVKSTMLITVWVFIGVEGAVVVSSRARDRKDIGRATILGLLTALIIYIFVTLLSMGVISTSDLAKLQNPSMAKVLEHILGQWGAVLIGCGLLISVCGAFLSWTVLATEAPFLAANNNVFPKIYKKQNEAGTPVISLKLTTICIQVSLFAVTFAGGTYNNILVIASEMILIPYFLVAAYTLKIAIKTKNRGTLLWVGIFATVYGIWLLYASGLHHLLLSAILYLPGLFFYIKAKREQNKPIFIGKEIYFVLFLITISGFGIYLLATGKLFI
;
A
#
# COMPACT_ATOMS: atom_id res chain seq x y z
N MET A 1 10.47 15.46 -19.33
CA MET A 1 10.78 15.15 -17.92
C MET A 1 10.92 16.47 -17.15
N ARG A 2 9.81 17.02 -16.65
CA ARG A 2 9.81 18.25 -15.82
C ARG A 2 9.95 17.85 -14.35
N GLY A 3 10.72 18.62 -13.57
CA GLY A 3 11.23 18.24 -12.25
C GLY A 3 10.16 18.02 -11.17
N VAL A 4 10.62 17.55 -10.00
CA VAL A 4 9.77 17.13 -8.87
C VAL A 4 8.81 18.21 -8.37
N LYS A 5 9.14 19.50 -8.56
CA LYS A 5 8.25 20.63 -8.22
C LYS A 5 6.94 20.62 -9.03
N THR A 6 6.98 20.18 -10.29
CA THR A 6 5.77 20.05 -11.12
C THR A 6 4.91 18.88 -10.64
N ALA A 7 5.53 17.75 -10.28
CA ALA A 7 4.83 16.60 -9.71
C ALA A 7 4.14 16.94 -8.39
N ALA A 8 4.78 17.73 -7.52
CA ALA A 8 4.18 18.17 -6.26
C ALA A 8 2.93 19.05 -6.47
N LYS A 9 2.96 19.99 -7.42
CA LYS A 9 1.79 20.82 -7.77
C LYS A 9 0.65 19.98 -8.32
N ILE A 10 0.96 19.05 -9.23
CA ILE A 10 -0.05 18.13 -9.78
C ILE A 10 -0.66 17.29 -8.65
N ASN A 11 0.16 16.77 -7.73
CA ASN A 11 -0.34 15.97 -6.61
C ASN A 11 -1.23 16.77 -5.66
N MET A 12 -0.92 18.05 -5.43
CA MET A 12 -1.79 18.92 -4.64
C MET A 12 -3.16 19.11 -5.32
N VAL A 13 -3.17 19.40 -6.62
CA VAL A 13 -4.42 19.56 -7.39
C VAL A 13 -5.23 18.27 -7.40
N THR A 14 -4.60 17.11 -7.64
CA THR A 14 -5.30 15.82 -7.63
C THR A 14 -5.77 15.41 -6.24
N THR A 15 -5.09 15.85 -5.18
CA THR A 15 -5.54 15.68 -3.79
C THR A 15 -6.77 16.51 -3.48
N ILE A 16 -6.80 17.78 -3.88
CA ILE A 16 -8.01 18.60 -3.71
C ILE A 16 -9.16 18.01 -4.55
N ALA A 17 -8.89 17.66 -5.80
CA ALA A 17 -9.89 17.13 -6.72
C ALA A 17 -10.49 15.78 -6.28
N LYS A 18 -9.75 14.95 -5.52
CA LYS A 18 -10.30 13.72 -4.94
C LYS A 18 -11.05 13.95 -3.61
N LEU A 19 -10.65 14.96 -2.83
CA LEU A 19 -11.28 15.27 -1.55
C LEU A 19 -12.68 15.88 -1.73
N VAL A 20 -12.88 16.72 -2.74
CA VAL A 20 -14.18 17.36 -3.00
C VAL A 20 -15.31 16.33 -3.19
N PRO A 21 -15.18 15.32 -4.08
CA PRO A 21 -16.17 14.24 -4.21
C PRO A 21 -16.41 13.47 -2.91
N LEU A 22 -15.37 13.22 -2.11
CA LEU A 22 -15.48 12.50 -0.84
C LEU A 22 -16.26 13.30 0.21
N PHE A 23 -15.98 14.61 0.33
CA PHE A 23 -16.72 15.48 1.24
C PHE A 23 -18.18 15.65 0.81
N LEU A 24 -18.45 15.80 -0.48
CA LEU A 24 -19.81 15.84 -1.00
C LEU A 24 -20.55 14.52 -0.74
N PHE A 25 -19.88 13.39 -0.93
CA PHE A 25 -20.44 12.09 -0.59
C PHE A 25 -20.82 12.00 0.89
N ILE A 26 -19.91 12.34 1.80
CA ILE A 26 -20.16 12.34 3.24
C ILE A 26 -21.34 13.27 3.58
N PHE A 27 -21.38 14.46 2.99
CA PHE A 27 -22.46 15.42 3.20
C PHE A 27 -23.82 14.86 2.78
N PHE A 28 -23.96 14.37 1.55
CA PHE A 28 -25.24 13.87 1.04
C PHE A 28 -25.67 12.56 1.72
N THR A 29 -24.73 11.65 2.02
CA THR A 29 -25.05 10.42 2.75
C THR A 29 -25.45 10.69 4.19
N MET A 30 -24.88 11.72 4.84
CA MET A 30 -25.31 12.17 6.16
C MET A 30 -26.74 12.70 6.16
N LEU A 31 -27.14 13.45 5.11
CA LEU A 31 -28.52 13.92 4.95
C LEU A 31 -29.51 12.79 4.65
N ALA A 32 -29.07 11.76 3.92
CA ALA A 32 -29.89 10.61 3.55
C ALA A 32 -29.86 9.47 4.58
N PHE A 33 -29.11 9.62 5.67
CA PHE A 33 -28.85 8.57 6.65
C PHE A 33 -30.13 8.17 7.40
N LYS A 34 -30.40 6.87 7.48
CA LYS A 34 -31.54 6.30 8.20
C LYS A 34 -31.04 5.35 9.28
N TRP A 35 -31.32 5.69 10.55
CA TRP A 35 -30.90 4.88 11.71
C TRP A 35 -31.44 3.44 11.64
N HIS A 36 -32.69 3.25 11.22
CA HIS A 36 -33.29 1.93 11.06
C HIS A 36 -32.54 1.04 10.06
N THR A 37 -32.06 1.62 8.94
CA THR A 37 -31.24 0.89 7.96
C THR A 37 -29.86 0.57 8.53
N PHE A 38 -29.26 1.49 9.27
CA PHE A 38 -27.93 1.31 9.85
C PHE A 38 -27.86 0.17 10.89
N ILE A 39 -28.90 0.03 11.72
CA ILE A 39 -28.96 -1.03 12.74
C ILE A 39 -29.54 -2.35 12.21
N PHE A 40 -30.00 -2.36 10.95
CA PHE A 40 -30.53 -3.56 10.32
C PHE A 40 -29.41 -4.59 10.17
N ASP A 41 -29.62 -5.77 10.76
CA ASP A 41 -28.63 -6.85 10.82
C ASP A 41 -27.24 -6.42 11.36
N PHE A 42 -27.22 -5.56 12.39
CA PHE A 42 -25.98 -5.05 13.00
C PHE A 42 -25.02 -6.16 13.46
N THR A 43 -25.55 -7.31 13.85
CA THR A 43 -24.78 -8.48 14.30
C THR A 43 -24.32 -9.40 13.16
N GLY A 44 -24.82 -9.20 11.92
CA GLY A 44 -24.47 -10.03 10.76
C GLY A 44 -25.09 -11.43 10.78
N ILE A 45 -26.27 -11.59 11.38
CA ILE A 45 -26.97 -12.88 11.50
C ILE A 45 -27.38 -13.40 10.12
N GLU A 46 -27.68 -12.54 9.15
CA GLU A 46 -28.01 -12.97 7.78
C GLU A 46 -26.83 -13.64 7.06
N PHE A 47 -25.59 -13.38 7.48
CA PHE A 47 -24.41 -14.03 6.89
C PHE A 47 -24.17 -15.44 7.46
N GLY A 48 -24.91 -15.86 8.49
CA GLY A 48 -24.90 -17.22 9.04
C GLY A 48 -24.12 -17.38 10.33
N SER A 49 -24.40 -18.46 11.08
CA SER A 49 -23.87 -18.74 12.43
C SER A 49 -22.37 -19.00 12.54
N LYS A 50 -21.61 -18.87 11.43
CA LYS A 50 -20.15 -19.05 11.36
C LYS A 50 -19.37 -17.73 11.34
N HIS A 51 -20.04 -16.58 11.41
CA HIS A 51 -19.37 -15.27 11.42
C HIS A 51 -19.28 -14.72 12.85
N ASP A 52 -18.44 -15.33 13.68
CA ASP A 52 -18.13 -14.75 14.99
C ASP A 52 -17.43 -13.39 14.84
N LEU A 53 -17.41 -12.58 15.90
CA LEU A 53 -16.84 -11.23 15.87
C LEU A 53 -15.36 -11.25 15.44
N LEU A 54 -14.60 -12.26 15.84
CA LEU A 54 -13.18 -12.34 15.53
C LEU A 54 -12.96 -12.61 14.04
N ASP A 55 -13.78 -13.46 13.44
CA ASP A 55 -13.73 -13.74 12.01
C ASP A 55 -14.16 -12.52 11.19
N GLN A 56 -15.21 -11.80 11.60
CA GLN A 56 -15.60 -10.54 10.95
C GLN A 56 -14.49 -9.47 11.02
N VAL A 57 -13.84 -9.34 12.18
CA VAL A 57 -12.67 -8.45 12.33
C VAL A 57 -11.58 -8.89 11.37
N LYS A 58 -11.13 -10.15 11.42
CA LYS A 58 -10.06 -10.69 10.55
C LYS A 58 -10.36 -10.50 9.06
N SER A 59 -11.59 -10.76 8.62
CA SER A 59 -11.98 -10.64 7.21
C SER A 59 -11.89 -9.22 6.66
N THR A 60 -12.01 -8.20 7.52
CA THR A 60 -11.89 -6.80 7.09
C THR A 60 -10.46 -6.25 7.24
N MET A 61 -9.60 -6.90 8.03
CA MET A 61 -8.25 -6.40 8.33
C MET A 61 -7.40 -6.18 7.08
N LEU A 62 -7.32 -7.13 6.15
CA LEU A 62 -6.44 -6.99 4.97
C LEU A 62 -6.82 -5.79 4.10
N ILE A 63 -8.12 -5.58 3.90
CA ILE A 63 -8.63 -4.46 3.12
C ILE A 63 -8.38 -3.15 3.87
N THR A 64 -8.60 -3.11 5.20
CA THR A 64 -8.33 -1.90 5.99
C THR A 64 -6.85 -1.54 6.04
N VAL A 65 -5.95 -2.53 6.08
CA VAL A 65 -4.50 -2.30 6.00
C VAL A 65 -4.13 -1.75 4.64
N TRP A 66 -4.69 -2.33 3.57
CA TRP A 66 -4.44 -1.91 2.21
C TRP A 66 -4.75 -0.44 1.97
N VAL A 67 -5.90 0.06 2.45
CA VAL A 67 -6.28 1.46 2.25
C VAL A 67 -5.36 2.47 2.97
N PHE A 68 -4.54 2.02 3.92
CA PHE A 68 -3.54 2.85 4.61
C PHE A 68 -2.11 2.68 4.08
N ILE A 69 -1.88 1.80 3.11
CA ILE A 69 -0.59 1.69 2.43
C ILE A 69 -0.29 3.02 1.72
N GLY A 70 0.92 3.53 1.89
CA GLY A 70 1.36 4.84 1.38
C GLY A 70 1.68 5.85 2.48
N VAL A 71 1.48 5.51 3.76
CA VAL A 71 1.88 6.33 4.92
C VAL A 71 3.39 6.65 4.94
N GLU A 72 4.20 5.78 4.35
CA GLU A 72 5.64 5.94 4.13
C GLU A 72 5.99 6.99 3.08
N GLY A 73 5.02 7.42 2.26
CA GLY A 73 5.25 8.32 1.13
C GLY A 73 5.96 9.60 1.55
N ALA A 74 5.53 10.21 2.66
CA ALA A 74 6.15 11.42 3.20
C ALA A 74 7.63 11.20 3.62
N VAL A 75 7.95 10.00 4.12
CA VAL A 75 9.31 9.63 4.54
C VAL A 75 10.20 9.38 3.32
N VAL A 76 9.69 8.72 2.28
CA VAL A 76 10.46 8.45 1.04
C VAL A 76 10.85 9.75 0.35
N VAL A 77 9.96 10.75 0.28
CA VAL A 77 10.28 12.05 -0.31
C VAL A 77 10.85 13.07 0.69
N SER A 78 11.21 12.62 1.90
CA SER A 78 11.69 13.50 2.98
C SER A 78 12.94 14.30 2.63
N SER A 79 13.82 13.76 1.78
CA SER A 79 15.02 14.46 1.30
C SER A 79 14.71 15.73 0.51
N ARG A 80 13.46 15.86 0.06
CA ARG A 80 12.95 17.00 -0.71
C ARG A 80 12.03 17.91 0.11
N ALA A 81 11.77 17.57 1.38
CA ALA A 81 10.97 18.38 2.28
C ALA A 81 11.74 19.63 2.72
N ARG A 82 11.01 20.74 2.89
CA ARG A 82 11.59 22.00 3.40
C ARG A 82 12.04 21.86 4.85
N ASP A 83 11.20 21.27 5.69
CA ASP A 83 11.43 21.11 7.12
C ASP A 83 11.19 19.66 7.57
N ARG A 84 12.11 19.13 8.39
CA ARG A 84 12.00 17.74 8.88
C ARG A 84 10.80 17.51 9.80
N LYS A 85 10.37 18.56 10.51
CA LYS A 85 9.20 18.51 11.42
C LYS A 85 7.90 18.29 10.65
N ASP A 86 7.85 18.73 9.40
CA ASP A 86 6.64 18.61 8.56
C ASP A 86 6.41 17.17 8.14
N ILE A 87 7.45 16.35 8.03
CA ILE A 87 7.33 14.94 7.63
C ILE A 87 6.44 14.18 8.62
N GLY A 88 6.79 14.21 9.91
CA GLY A 88 6.03 13.51 10.94
C GLY A 88 4.61 14.03 11.09
N ARG A 89 4.43 15.36 11.03
CA ARG A 89 3.10 15.98 11.07
C ARG A 89 2.25 15.60 9.87
N ALA A 90 2.81 15.66 8.66
CA ALA A 90 2.11 15.28 7.43
C ALA A 90 1.70 13.80 7.45
N THR A 91 2.57 12.91 7.93
CA THR A 91 2.25 11.49 8.10
C THR A 91 1.06 11.29 9.06
N ILE A 92 1.10 11.88 10.26
CA ILE A 92 0.05 11.68 11.27
C ILE A 92 -1.26 12.33 10.82
N LEU A 93 -1.21 13.58 10.35
CA LEU A 93 -2.41 14.30 9.89
C LEU A 93 -3.03 13.63 8.66
N GLY A 94 -2.19 13.17 7.72
CA GLY A 94 -2.64 12.42 6.55
C GLY A 94 -3.35 11.12 6.95
N LEU A 95 -2.76 10.35 7.86
CA LEU A 95 -3.35 9.12 8.38
C LEU A 95 -4.69 9.36 9.07
N LEU A 96 -4.75 10.32 10.00
CA LEU A 96 -5.97 10.64 10.75
C LEU A 96 -7.07 11.18 9.83
N THR A 97 -6.72 12.02 8.85
CA THR A 97 -7.68 12.54 7.88
C THR A 97 -8.27 11.43 7.02
N ALA A 98 -7.42 10.53 6.51
CA ALA A 98 -7.87 9.37 5.74
C ALA A 98 -8.76 8.44 6.59
N LEU A 99 -8.37 8.18 7.84
CA LEU A 99 -9.14 7.35 8.77
C LEU A 99 -10.55 7.91 9.01
N ILE A 100 -10.66 9.21 9.32
CA ILE A 100 -11.95 9.85 9.55
C ILE A 100 -12.84 9.78 8.29
N ILE A 101 -12.26 10.06 7.12
CA ILE A 101 -13.00 9.97 5.85
C ILE A 101 -13.48 8.53 5.60
N TYR A 102 -12.62 7.52 5.78
CA TYR A 102 -12.99 6.12 5.56
C TYR A 102 -14.05 5.62 6.54
N ILE A 103 -13.98 6.03 7.81
CA ILE A 103 -15.03 5.73 8.79
C ILE A 103 -16.36 6.34 8.33
N PHE A 104 -16.38 7.63 7.97
CA PHE A 104 -17.62 8.27 7.55
C PHE A 104 -18.19 7.68 6.27
N VAL A 105 -17.36 7.49 5.25
CA VAL A 105 -17.79 6.87 3.98
C VAL A 105 -18.40 5.49 4.23
N THR A 106 -17.78 4.67 5.07
CA THR A 106 -18.24 3.31 5.34
C THR A 106 -19.54 3.30 6.17
N LEU A 107 -19.54 3.97 7.32
CA LEU A 107 -20.69 3.95 8.24
C LEU A 107 -21.91 4.66 7.67
N LEU A 108 -21.73 5.79 6.97
CA LEU A 108 -22.84 6.50 6.36
C LEU A 108 -23.44 5.70 5.21
N SER A 109 -22.63 4.98 4.43
CA SER A 109 -23.15 4.09 3.37
C SER A 109 -24.07 3.01 3.94
N MET A 110 -23.70 2.40 5.06
CA MET A 110 -24.51 1.38 5.75
C MET A 110 -25.82 1.95 6.33
N GLY A 111 -25.91 3.26 6.54
CA GLY A 111 -27.17 3.91 6.93
C GLY A 111 -28.05 4.36 5.76
N VAL A 112 -27.54 4.32 4.52
CA VAL A 112 -28.30 4.66 3.31
C VAL A 112 -28.84 3.40 2.64
N ILE A 113 -27.99 2.38 2.48
CA ILE A 113 -28.31 1.09 1.86
C ILE A 113 -28.02 -0.02 2.87
N SER A 114 -28.87 -1.06 2.94
CA SER A 114 -28.65 -2.22 3.80
C SER A 114 -27.31 -2.91 3.52
N THR A 115 -26.70 -3.52 4.53
CA THR A 115 -25.41 -4.22 4.40
C THR A 115 -25.47 -5.36 3.37
N SER A 116 -26.60 -6.08 3.31
CA SER A 116 -26.83 -7.19 2.38
C SER A 116 -26.92 -6.74 0.92
N ASP A 117 -27.45 -5.55 0.63
CA ASP A 117 -27.47 -4.99 -0.72
C ASP A 117 -26.18 -4.26 -1.07
N LEU A 118 -25.57 -3.58 -0.10
CA LEU A 118 -24.26 -2.93 -0.26
C LEU A 118 -23.19 -3.96 -0.68
N ALA A 119 -23.23 -5.17 -0.11
CA ALA A 119 -22.33 -6.27 -0.45
C ALA A 119 -22.45 -6.77 -1.90
N LYS A 120 -23.58 -6.52 -2.57
CA LYS A 120 -23.82 -6.92 -3.97
C LYS A 120 -23.36 -5.86 -4.97
N LEU A 121 -23.05 -4.64 -4.52
CA LEU A 121 -22.66 -3.55 -5.41
C LEU A 121 -21.24 -3.80 -5.97
N GLN A 122 -21.10 -3.62 -7.27
CA GLN A 122 -19.79 -3.62 -7.91
C GLN A 122 -19.01 -2.34 -7.60
N ASN A 123 -17.68 -2.45 -7.58
CA ASN A 123 -16.81 -1.31 -7.39
C ASN A 123 -16.83 -0.36 -8.62
N PRO A 124 -16.86 0.97 -8.42
CA PRO A 124 -16.83 1.68 -7.13
C PRO A 124 -18.22 1.78 -6.47
N SER A 125 -18.40 1.15 -5.31
CA SER A 125 -19.69 1.11 -4.59
C SER A 125 -20.18 2.49 -4.15
N MET A 126 -19.28 3.41 -3.79
CA MET A 126 -19.61 4.81 -3.49
C MET A 126 -20.41 5.51 -4.60
N ALA A 127 -20.10 5.22 -5.87
CA ALA A 127 -20.83 5.84 -6.98
C ALA A 127 -22.29 5.39 -6.98
N LYS A 128 -22.53 4.11 -6.71
CA LYS A 128 -23.87 3.52 -6.61
C LYS A 128 -24.64 3.98 -5.37
N VAL A 129 -23.97 4.14 -4.23
CA VAL A 129 -24.58 4.71 -3.03
C VAL A 129 -25.05 6.15 -3.28
N LEU A 130 -24.22 6.98 -3.92
CA LEU A 130 -24.62 8.36 -4.22
C LEU A 130 -25.66 8.44 -5.34
N GLU A 131 -25.63 7.50 -6.30
CA GLU A 131 -26.66 7.35 -7.33
C GLU A 131 -28.04 7.06 -6.72
N HIS A 132 -28.10 6.28 -5.64
CA HIS A 132 -29.34 6.02 -4.92
C HIS A 132 -29.96 7.29 -4.31
N ILE A 133 -29.14 8.30 -3.97
CA ILE A 133 -29.57 9.54 -3.34
C ILE A 133 -29.89 10.63 -4.38
N LEU A 134 -28.98 10.83 -5.35
CA LEU A 134 -29.00 11.96 -6.29
C LEU A 134 -29.34 11.56 -7.73
N GLY A 135 -29.64 10.28 -7.98
CA GLY A 135 -29.76 9.73 -9.33
C GLY A 135 -28.42 9.69 -10.07
N GLN A 136 -28.45 9.58 -11.40
CA GLN A 136 -27.24 9.39 -12.23
C GLN A 136 -26.14 10.44 -12.00
N TRP A 137 -26.51 11.67 -11.62
CA TRP A 137 -25.56 12.74 -11.29
C TRP A 137 -24.61 12.36 -10.14
N GLY A 138 -25.09 11.60 -9.15
CA GLY A 138 -24.26 11.10 -8.05
C GLY A 138 -23.16 10.15 -8.54
N ALA A 139 -23.50 9.24 -9.45
CA ALA A 139 -22.52 8.34 -10.05
C ALA A 139 -21.48 9.08 -10.90
N VAL A 140 -21.91 10.06 -11.70
CA VAL A 140 -21.01 10.86 -12.55
C VAL A 140 -20.02 11.66 -11.70
N LEU A 141 -20.49 12.28 -10.62
CA LEU A 141 -19.65 13.07 -9.70
C LEU A 141 -18.53 12.22 -9.10
N ILE A 142 -18.88 11.04 -8.56
CA ILE A 142 -17.89 10.11 -7.99
C ILE A 142 -16.99 9.54 -9.09
N GLY A 143 -17.53 9.21 -10.25
CA GLY A 143 -16.77 8.67 -11.39
C GLY A 143 -15.70 9.64 -11.89
N CYS A 144 -16.03 10.92 -12.09
CA CYS A 144 -15.06 11.95 -12.47
C CYS A 144 -13.97 12.13 -11.38
N GLY A 145 -14.39 12.17 -10.12
CA GLY A 145 -13.47 12.25 -8.98
C GLY A 145 -12.49 11.08 -8.92
N LEU A 146 -12.99 9.86 -9.15
CA LEU A 146 -12.21 8.63 -9.20
C LEU A 146 -11.17 8.67 -10.31
N LEU A 147 -11.53 9.08 -11.53
CA LEU A 147 -10.59 9.16 -12.65
C LEU A 147 -9.42 10.10 -12.33
N ILE A 148 -9.71 11.29 -11.79
CA ILE A 148 -8.67 12.25 -11.39
C ILE A 148 -7.81 11.66 -10.25
N SER A 149 -8.45 11.01 -9.28
CA SER A 149 -7.77 10.41 -8.14
C SER A 149 -6.80 9.30 -8.57
N VAL A 150 -7.21 8.40 -9.46
CA VAL A 150 -6.40 7.29 -9.98
C VAL A 150 -5.21 7.82 -10.76
N CYS A 151 -5.40 8.80 -11.64
CA CYS A 151 -4.31 9.45 -12.37
C CYS A 151 -3.30 10.12 -11.42
N GLY A 152 -3.78 10.79 -10.38
CA GLY A 152 -2.93 11.41 -9.35
C GLY A 152 -2.17 10.38 -8.50
N ALA A 153 -2.83 9.28 -8.13
CA ALA A 153 -2.21 8.18 -7.40
C ALA A 153 -1.12 7.50 -8.26
N PHE A 154 -1.40 7.25 -9.54
CA PHE A 154 -0.44 6.67 -10.48
C PHE A 154 0.85 7.51 -10.56
N LEU A 155 0.72 8.83 -10.66
CA LEU A 155 1.87 9.74 -10.66
C LEU A 155 2.64 9.67 -9.33
N SER A 156 1.94 9.73 -8.20
CA SER A 156 2.54 9.72 -6.86
C SER A 156 3.33 8.43 -6.59
N TRP A 157 2.72 7.28 -6.90
CA TRP A 157 3.35 5.98 -6.75
C TRP A 157 4.55 5.81 -7.69
N THR A 158 4.48 6.33 -8.91
CA THR A 158 5.63 6.33 -9.83
C THR A 158 6.82 7.12 -9.27
N VAL A 159 6.56 8.27 -8.64
CA VAL A 159 7.61 9.05 -7.97
C VAL A 159 8.22 8.27 -6.80
N LEU A 160 7.39 7.68 -5.93
CA LEU A 160 7.86 6.89 -4.80
C LEU A 160 8.72 5.69 -5.24
N ALA A 161 8.26 4.93 -6.22
CA ALA A 161 8.98 3.80 -6.79
C ALA A 161 10.29 4.21 -7.47
N THR A 162 10.37 5.43 -8.01
CA THR A 162 11.60 5.99 -8.60
C THR A 162 12.61 6.43 -7.54
N GLU A 163 12.14 7.01 -6.42
CA GLU A 163 13.00 7.49 -5.33
C GLU A 163 13.63 6.33 -4.55
N ALA A 164 12.94 5.21 -4.36
CA ALA A 164 13.45 4.09 -3.58
C ALA A 164 14.81 3.53 -4.10
N PRO A 165 14.97 3.17 -5.40
CA PRO A 165 16.26 2.77 -5.95
C PRO A 165 17.31 3.87 -5.91
N PHE A 166 16.92 5.14 -6.07
CA PHE A 166 17.83 6.28 -6.03
C PHE A 166 18.43 6.47 -4.61
N LEU A 167 17.57 6.45 -3.58
CA LEU A 167 17.99 6.53 -2.18
C LEU A 167 18.81 5.31 -1.76
N ALA A 168 18.39 4.12 -2.20
CA ALA A 168 19.15 2.88 -1.99
C ALA A 168 20.54 2.94 -2.63
N ALA A 169 20.65 3.51 -3.84
CA ALA A 169 21.94 3.72 -4.49
C ALA A 169 22.80 4.69 -3.70
N ASN A 170 22.25 5.82 -3.26
CA ASN A 170 22.96 6.81 -2.42
C ASN A 170 23.52 6.20 -1.13
N ASN A 171 22.79 5.24 -0.54
CA ASN A 171 23.23 4.48 0.63
C ASN A 171 24.13 3.27 0.30
N ASN A 172 24.59 3.13 -0.94
CA ASN A 172 25.46 2.05 -1.43
C ASN A 172 24.86 0.64 -1.25
N VAL A 173 23.54 0.50 -1.29
CA VAL A 173 22.82 -0.79 -1.27
C VAL A 173 22.14 -1.10 -2.61
N PHE A 174 22.36 -0.26 -3.62
CA PHE A 174 21.90 -0.42 -5.00
C PHE A 174 23.02 0.03 -5.97
N PRO A 175 23.04 -0.42 -7.25
CA PRO A 175 24.12 -0.07 -8.18
C PRO A 175 24.29 1.44 -8.38
N LYS A 176 25.54 1.92 -8.46
CA LYS A 176 25.92 3.33 -8.51
C LYS A 176 25.28 4.09 -9.67
N ILE A 177 24.99 3.40 -10.77
CA ILE A 177 24.35 3.99 -11.95
C ILE A 177 23.00 4.65 -11.62
N TYR A 178 22.27 4.16 -10.61
CA TYR A 178 20.98 4.69 -10.18
C TYR A 178 21.09 6.00 -9.37
N LYS A 179 22.30 6.46 -9.02
CA LYS A 179 22.54 7.79 -8.44
C LYS A 179 22.38 8.92 -9.47
N LYS A 180 22.41 8.62 -10.77
CA LYS A 180 22.40 9.65 -11.83
C LYS A 180 21.04 10.35 -11.88
N GLN A 181 21.07 11.69 -11.82
CA GLN A 181 19.93 12.56 -12.01
C GLN A 181 20.11 13.39 -13.30
N ASN A 182 19.00 13.84 -13.90
CA ASN A 182 19.04 14.86 -14.94
C ASN A 182 19.13 16.27 -14.34
N GLU A 183 19.22 17.30 -15.20
CA GLU A 183 19.25 18.72 -14.80
C GLU A 183 18.06 19.14 -13.91
N ALA A 184 16.92 18.46 -14.05
CA ALA A 184 15.72 18.71 -13.26
C ALA A 184 15.68 17.94 -11.92
N GLY A 185 16.75 17.22 -11.56
CA GLY A 185 16.87 16.46 -10.31
C GLY A 185 16.06 15.16 -10.26
N THR A 186 15.67 14.61 -11.42
CA THR A 186 14.92 13.35 -11.55
C THR A 186 15.88 12.17 -11.74
N PRO A 187 15.75 11.05 -10.99
CA PRO A 187 16.56 9.86 -11.18
C PRO A 187 16.11 9.08 -12.43
N VAL A 188 16.66 9.43 -13.60
CA VAL A 188 16.18 8.93 -14.89
C VAL A 188 16.27 7.40 -15.01
N ILE A 189 17.31 6.80 -14.44
CA ILE A 189 17.56 5.36 -14.57
C ILE A 189 16.62 4.57 -13.65
N SER A 190 16.36 5.06 -12.44
CA SER A 190 15.33 4.49 -11.55
C SER A 190 13.93 4.64 -12.14
N LEU A 191 13.64 5.77 -12.80
CA LEU A 191 12.37 5.99 -13.48
C LEU A 191 12.19 4.99 -14.63
N LYS A 192 13.22 4.80 -15.46
CA LYS A 192 13.19 3.79 -16.55
C LYS A 192 12.95 2.38 -16.01
N LEU A 193 13.64 1.99 -14.95
CA LEU A 193 13.42 0.69 -14.30
C LEU A 193 11.95 0.55 -13.85
N THR A 194 11.44 1.57 -13.16
CA THR A 194 10.04 1.61 -12.70
C THR A 194 9.06 1.48 -13.86
N THR A 195 9.28 2.22 -14.95
CA THR A 195 8.43 2.15 -16.15
C THR A 195 8.48 0.76 -16.80
N ILE A 196 9.65 0.15 -16.93
CA ILE A 196 9.80 -1.21 -17.46
C ILE A 196 9.02 -2.20 -16.58
N CYS A 197 9.15 -2.12 -15.26
CA CYS A 197 8.40 -2.97 -14.34
C CYS A 197 6.88 -2.79 -14.52
N ILE A 198 6.39 -1.54 -14.62
CA ILE A 198 4.96 -1.26 -14.87
C ILE A 198 4.51 -1.91 -16.18
N GLN A 199 5.26 -1.74 -17.28
CA GLN A 199 4.89 -2.33 -18.56
C GLN A 199 4.87 -3.85 -18.50
N VAL A 200 5.91 -4.47 -17.93
CA VAL A 200 5.98 -5.94 -17.76
C VAL A 200 4.80 -6.44 -16.93
N SER A 201 4.43 -5.75 -15.86
CA SER A 201 3.25 -6.11 -15.05
C SER A 201 1.95 -6.01 -15.86
N LEU A 202 1.75 -4.93 -16.63
CA LEU A 202 0.55 -4.76 -17.47
C LEU A 202 0.44 -5.85 -18.55
N PHE A 203 1.57 -6.18 -19.20
CA PHE A 203 1.65 -7.30 -20.13
C PHE A 203 1.33 -8.62 -19.44
N ALA A 204 1.98 -8.92 -18.32
CA ALA A 204 1.76 -10.17 -17.58
C ALA A 204 0.27 -10.36 -17.24
N VAL A 205 -0.43 -9.32 -16.82
CA VAL A 205 -1.86 -9.39 -16.43
C VAL A 205 -2.77 -9.64 -17.61
N THR A 206 -2.51 -8.95 -18.72
CA THR A 206 -3.29 -9.10 -19.94
C THR A 206 -3.19 -10.52 -20.50
N PHE A 207 -2.02 -11.15 -20.39
CA PHE A 207 -1.76 -12.48 -20.94
C PHE A 207 -1.97 -13.64 -19.95
N ALA A 208 -1.81 -13.42 -18.64
CA ALA A 208 -1.93 -14.47 -17.63
C ALA A 208 -3.39 -14.75 -17.21
N GLY A 209 -4.38 -14.00 -17.72
CA GLY A 209 -5.78 -14.15 -17.34
C GLY A 209 -6.09 -13.84 -15.87
N GLY A 210 -5.10 -13.33 -15.13
CA GLY A 210 -5.24 -12.94 -13.73
C GLY A 210 -6.12 -11.71 -13.59
N THR A 211 -6.92 -11.66 -12.53
CA THR A 211 -7.74 -10.47 -12.26
C THR A 211 -6.89 -9.33 -11.70
N TYR A 212 -7.33 -8.09 -11.89
CA TYR A 212 -6.74 -6.89 -11.25
C TYR A 212 -6.53 -7.08 -9.74
N ASN A 213 -7.42 -7.82 -9.08
CA ASN A 213 -7.36 -8.11 -7.65
C ASN A 213 -6.14 -8.96 -7.27
N ASN A 214 -5.68 -9.87 -8.14
CA ASN A 214 -4.56 -10.75 -7.83
C ASN A 214 -3.25 -9.97 -7.70
N ILE A 215 -2.99 -9.02 -8.60
CA ILE A 215 -1.84 -8.12 -8.48
C ILE A 215 -1.98 -7.23 -7.25
N LEU A 216 -3.18 -6.71 -7.00
CA LEU A 216 -3.42 -5.86 -5.85
C LEU A 216 -3.07 -6.58 -4.56
N VAL A 217 -3.55 -7.82 -4.38
CA VAL A 217 -3.22 -8.65 -3.22
C VAL A 217 -1.71 -8.81 -3.14
N ILE A 218 -1.03 -9.34 -4.17
CA ILE A 218 0.42 -9.56 -4.14
C ILE A 218 1.19 -8.27 -3.80
N ALA A 219 0.85 -7.14 -4.42
CA ALA A 219 1.49 -5.85 -4.15
C ALA A 219 1.26 -5.37 -2.70
N SER A 220 0.06 -5.60 -2.16
CA SER A 220 -0.30 -5.27 -0.79
C SER A 220 0.55 -6.04 0.21
N GLU A 221 0.90 -7.27 -0.11
CA GLU A 221 1.67 -8.11 0.81
C GLU A 221 3.15 -7.81 0.76
N MET A 222 3.65 -7.46 -0.42
CA MET A 222 5.04 -7.08 -0.61
C MET A 222 5.44 -5.88 0.25
N ILE A 223 4.52 -5.02 0.69
CA ILE A 223 4.81 -3.90 1.61
C ILE A 223 4.83 -4.32 3.08
N LEU A 224 4.14 -5.40 3.45
CA LEU A 224 4.02 -5.84 4.85
C LEU A 224 5.38 -6.23 5.44
N ILE A 225 6.23 -6.86 4.63
CA ILE A 225 7.58 -7.25 5.05
C ILE A 225 8.45 -6.03 5.36
N PRO A 226 8.57 -5.02 4.46
CA PRO A 226 9.20 -3.74 4.79
C PRO A 226 8.66 -3.08 6.07
N TYR A 227 7.33 -3.04 6.26
CA TYR A 227 6.73 -2.47 7.47
C TYR A 227 7.13 -3.23 8.74
N PHE A 228 7.08 -4.56 8.71
CA PHE A 228 7.55 -5.40 9.81
C PHE A 228 9.04 -5.18 10.09
N LEU A 229 9.89 -5.13 9.06
CA LEU A 229 11.33 -4.91 9.21
C LEU A 229 11.64 -3.54 9.82
N VAL A 230 10.93 -2.48 9.43
CA VAL A 230 11.05 -1.14 10.02
C VAL A 230 10.62 -1.14 11.48
N ALA A 231 9.52 -1.81 11.82
CA ALA A 231 9.03 -1.94 13.19
C ALA A 231 10.03 -2.71 14.08
N ALA A 232 10.47 -3.88 13.63
CA ALA A 232 11.46 -4.70 14.34
C ALA A 232 12.80 -3.97 14.51
N TYR A 233 13.22 -3.21 13.49
CA TYR A 233 14.43 -2.38 13.59
C TYR A 233 14.27 -1.24 14.60
N THR A 234 13.08 -0.61 14.67
CA THR A 234 12.76 0.41 15.68
C THR A 234 12.85 -0.17 17.09
N LEU A 235 12.27 -1.36 17.32
CA LEU A 235 12.38 -2.09 18.58
C LEU A 235 13.84 -2.40 18.93
N LYS A 236 14.63 -2.88 17.96
CA LYS A 236 16.06 -3.15 18.13
C LYS A 236 16.83 -1.89 18.56
N ILE A 237 16.54 -0.73 17.98
CA ILE A 237 17.15 0.54 18.37
C ILE A 237 16.75 0.91 19.81
N ALA A 238 15.47 0.80 20.16
CA ALA A 238 14.99 1.12 21.51
C ALA A 238 15.73 0.30 22.58
N ILE A 239 15.85 -1.02 22.36
CA ILE A 239 16.58 -1.92 23.25
C ILE A 239 18.07 -1.56 23.33
N LYS A 240 18.73 -1.35 22.17
CA LYS A 240 20.17 -1.03 22.11
C LYS A 240 20.52 0.29 22.80
N THR A 241 19.66 1.29 22.66
CA THR A 241 19.85 2.62 23.26
C THR A 241 19.36 2.70 24.71
N LYS A 242 18.84 1.58 25.26
CA LYS A 242 18.19 1.52 26.59
C LYS A 242 17.08 2.56 26.77
N ASN A 243 16.45 2.99 25.67
CA ASN A 243 15.35 3.95 25.71
C ASN A 243 14.09 3.20 26.15
N ARG A 244 13.73 3.30 27.43
CA ARG A 244 12.51 2.69 28.01
C ARG A 244 11.25 3.53 27.86
N GLY A 245 11.32 4.64 27.12
CA GLY A 245 10.20 5.54 26.89
C GLY A 245 9.36 5.14 25.67
N THR A 246 8.78 6.13 25.00
CA THR A 246 7.86 5.98 23.86
C THR A 246 8.42 5.10 22.74
N LEU A 247 9.72 5.17 22.46
CA LEU A 247 10.34 4.42 21.35
C LEU A 247 10.24 2.90 21.55
N LEU A 248 10.34 2.42 22.78
CA LEU A 248 10.22 1.00 23.10
C LEU A 248 8.80 0.51 22.86
N TRP A 249 7.81 1.21 23.41
CA TRP A 249 6.41 0.84 23.26
C TRP A 249 5.94 0.89 21.80
N VAL A 250 6.30 1.95 21.07
CA VAL A 250 6.03 2.03 19.63
C VAL A 250 6.68 0.85 18.89
N GLY A 251 7.94 0.54 19.20
CA GLY A 251 8.63 -0.62 18.62
C GLY A 251 7.95 -1.95 18.91
N ILE A 252 7.52 -2.19 20.16
CA ILE A 252 6.84 -3.41 20.57
C ILE A 252 5.50 -3.54 19.84
N PHE A 253 4.62 -2.55 19.95
CA PHE A 253 3.29 -2.62 19.34
C PHE A 253 3.35 -2.70 17.82
N ALA A 254 4.23 -1.91 17.18
CA ALA A 254 4.40 -1.99 15.73
C ALA A 254 4.97 -3.34 15.27
N THR A 255 5.87 -3.96 16.05
CA THR A 255 6.43 -5.28 15.70
C THR A 255 5.38 -6.37 15.86
N VAL A 256 4.63 -6.36 16.97
CA VAL A 256 3.52 -7.33 17.19
C VAL A 256 2.47 -7.18 16.09
N TYR A 257 2.09 -5.94 15.76
CA TYR A 257 1.16 -5.67 14.68
C TYR A 257 1.72 -6.14 13.32
N GLY A 258 2.99 -5.89 13.02
CA GLY A 258 3.64 -6.37 11.80
C GLY A 258 3.64 -7.90 11.66
N ILE A 259 3.92 -8.63 12.75
CA ILE A 259 3.81 -10.11 12.79
C ILE A 259 2.38 -10.54 12.52
N TRP A 260 1.43 -9.88 13.18
CA TRP A 260 0.01 -10.17 12.98
C TRP A 260 -0.43 -9.93 11.53
N LEU A 261 0.00 -8.85 10.89
CA LEU A 261 -0.31 -8.57 9.48
C LEU A 261 0.23 -9.65 8.55
N LEU A 262 1.48 -10.10 8.76
CA LEU A 262 2.06 -11.19 7.96
C LEU A 262 1.29 -12.51 8.15
N TYR A 263 0.80 -12.77 9.36
CA TYR A 263 -0.06 -13.93 9.64
C TYR A 263 -1.43 -13.79 8.95
N ALA A 264 -2.08 -12.63 9.07
CA ALA A 264 -3.40 -12.36 8.50
C ALA A 264 -3.39 -12.36 6.97
N SER A 265 -2.26 -11.99 6.35
CA SER A 265 -2.05 -11.97 4.89
C SER A 265 -2.19 -13.34 4.23
N GLY A 266 -1.98 -14.42 5.00
CA GLY A 266 -1.96 -15.77 4.47
C GLY A 266 -0.61 -16.15 3.85
N LEU A 267 -0.18 -17.38 4.10
CA LEU A 267 1.13 -17.89 3.68
C LEU A 267 1.28 -18.02 2.16
N HIS A 268 0.16 -18.22 1.45
CA HIS A 268 0.15 -18.47 0.00
C HIS A 268 0.68 -17.28 -0.81
N HIS A 269 0.22 -16.09 -0.51
CA HIS A 269 0.59 -14.90 -1.26
C HIS A 269 1.96 -14.35 -0.77
N LEU A 270 2.34 -14.61 0.48
CA LEU A 270 3.68 -14.30 1.00
C LEU A 270 4.75 -15.12 0.27
N LEU A 271 4.44 -16.36 -0.11
CA LEU A 271 5.29 -17.18 -0.98
C LEU A 271 5.46 -16.58 -2.38
N LEU A 272 4.40 -16.03 -2.99
CA LEU A 272 4.48 -15.32 -4.27
C LEU A 272 5.34 -14.06 -4.16
N SER A 273 5.18 -13.29 -3.07
CA SER A 273 5.99 -12.11 -2.77
C SER A 273 7.48 -12.44 -2.66
N ALA A 274 7.84 -13.60 -2.08
CA ALA A 274 9.23 -14.05 -1.99
C ALA A 274 9.89 -14.24 -3.36
N ILE A 275 9.15 -14.76 -4.36
CA ILE A 275 9.62 -14.90 -5.74
C ILE A 275 9.98 -13.52 -6.32
N LEU A 276 9.11 -12.53 -6.10
CA LEU A 276 9.30 -11.16 -6.60
C LEU A 276 10.45 -10.41 -5.91
N TYR A 277 10.94 -10.85 -4.76
CA TYR A 277 12.15 -10.30 -4.14
C TYR A 277 13.45 -10.84 -4.74
N LEU A 278 13.44 -11.99 -5.42
CA LEU A 278 14.66 -12.57 -6.00
C LEU A 278 15.38 -11.64 -7.00
N PRO A 279 14.69 -10.94 -7.92
CA PRO A 279 15.34 -9.94 -8.78
C PRO A 279 16.06 -8.84 -7.99
N GLY A 280 15.59 -8.53 -6.78
CA GLY A 280 16.25 -7.59 -5.86
C GLY A 280 17.67 -8.02 -5.48
N LEU A 281 17.91 -9.33 -5.32
CA LEU A 281 19.24 -9.87 -5.02
C LEU A 281 20.25 -9.55 -6.12
N PHE A 282 19.85 -9.57 -7.39
CA PHE A 282 20.73 -9.20 -8.49
C PHE A 282 21.28 -7.78 -8.32
N PHE A 283 20.42 -6.82 -7.97
CA PHE A 283 20.83 -5.44 -7.73
C PHE A 283 21.75 -5.32 -6.50
N TYR A 284 21.44 -6.06 -5.42
CA TYR A 284 22.27 -6.10 -4.22
C TYR A 284 23.68 -6.66 -4.49
N ILE A 285 23.77 -7.80 -5.19
CA ILE A 285 25.04 -8.44 -5.57
C ILE A 285 25.86 -7.49 -6.44
N LYS A 286 25.24 -6.86 -7.44
CA LYS A 286 25.91 -5.88 -8.30
C LYS A 286 26.43 -4.69 -7.50
N ALA A 287 25.65 -4.16 -6.57
CA ALA A 287 26.06 -3.05 -5.71
C ALA A 287 27.27 -3.38 -4.83
N LYS A 288 27.36 -4.61 -4.30
CA LYS A 288 28.50 -5.10 -3.51
C LYS A 288 29.75 -5.30 -4.36
N ARG A 289 29.59 -5.87 -5.57
CA ARG A 289 30.70 -6.02 -6.53
C ARG A 289 31.29 -4.67 -6.94
N GLU A 290 30.46 -3.67 -7.20
CA GLU A 290 30.92 -2.29 -7.50
C GLU A 290 31.65 -1.60 -6.33
N GLN A 291 31.57 -2.16 -5.12
CA GLN A 291 32.27 -1.70 -3.92
C GLN A 291 33.48 -2.56 -3.57
N ASN A 292 33.81 -3.59 -4.36
CA ASN A 292 34.85 -4.59 -4.05
C ASN A 292 34.68 -5.20 -2.64
N LYS A 293 33.43 -5.35 -2.18
CA LYS A 293 33.11 -5.99 -0.90
C LYS A 293 32.67 -7.44 -1.12
N PRO A 294 32.89 -8.33 -0.15
CA PRO A 294 32.30 -9.66 -0.18
C PRO A 294 30.78 -9.54 -0.32
N ILE A 295 30.21 -10.40 -1.18
CA ILE A 295 28.82 -10.30 -1.62
C ILE A 295 27.86 -10.50 -0.44
N PHE A 296 28.13 -11.50 0.40
CA PHE A 296 27.36 -11.81 1.60
C PHE A 296 28.30 -11.88 2.80
N ILE A 297 27.96 -11.21 3.90
CA ILE A 297 28.79 -11.19 5.12
C ILE A 297 27.99 -11.77 6.29
N GLY A 298 28.58 -12.73 6.99
CA GLY A 298 28.03 -13.29 8.23
C GLY A 298 26.62 -13.84 8.06
N LYS A 299 25.63 -13.25 8.75
CA LYS A 299 24.25 -13.73 8.77
C LYS A 299 23.45 -13.46 7.48
N GLU A 300 23.97 -12.63 6.57
CA GLU A 300 23.30 -12.33 5.29
C GLU A 300 23.09 -13.59 4.43
N ILE A 301 24.03 -14.54 4.49
CA ILE A 301 23.96 -15.76 3.68
C ILE A 301 22.75 -16.64 4.06
N TYR A 302 22.42 -16.73 5.35
CA TYR A 302 21.26 -17.51 5.81
C TYR A 302 19.95 -16.90 5.31
N PHE A 303 19.85 -15.57 5.29
CA PHE A 303 18.66 -14.89 4.76
C PHE A 303 18.51 -15.13 3.25
N VAL A 304 19.61 -15.09 2.50
CA VAL A 304 19.60 -15.33 1.06
C VAL A 304 19.25 -16.78 0.75
N LEU A 305 19.84 -17.74 1.48
CA LEU A 305 19.50 -19.15 1.35
C LEU A 305 18.02 -19.39 1.65
N PHE A 306 17.52 -18.83 2.76
CA PHE A 306 16.12 -18.90 3.13
C PHE A 306 15.20 -18.33 2.04
N LEU A 307 15.52 -17.15 1.51
CA LEU A 307 14.76 -16.54 0.41
C LEU A 307 14.78 -17.41 -0.85
N ILE A 308 15.94 -17.94 -1.26
CA ILE A 308 16.06 -18.83 -2.43
C ILE A 308 15.25 -20.11 -2.23
N THR A 309 15.33 -20.74 -1.05
CA THR A 309 14.59 -21.96 -0.74
C THR A 309 13.09 -21.73 -0.78
N ILE A 310 12.59 -20.66 -0.15
CA ILE A 310 11.17 -20.33 -0.15
C ILE A 310 10.68 -19.98 -1.55
N SER A 311 11.41 -19.18 -2.30
CA SER A 311 11.04 -18.83 -3.67
C SER A 311 11.09 -20.04 -4.60
N GLY A 312 12.06 -20.94 -4.42
CA GLY A 312 12.12 -22.21 -5.15
C GLY A 312 10.93 -23.11 -4.85
N PHE A 313 10.53 -23.21 -3.58
CA PHE A 313 9.31 -23.91 -3.18
C PHE A 313 8.04 -23.27 -3.76
N GLY A 314 7.94 -21.94 -3.77
CA GLY A 314 6.85 -21.22 -4.41
C GLY A 314 6.75 -21.49 -5.92
N ILE A 315 7.89 -21.48 -6.63
CA ILE A 315 7.95 -21.82 -8.07
C ILE A 315 7.51 -23.27 -8.31
N TYR A 316 7.93 -24.21 -7.46
CA TYR A 316 7.50 -25.60 -7.54
C TYR A 316 5.98 -25.75 -7.36
N LEU A 317 5.39 -25.02 -6.40
CA LEU A 317 3.94 -25.05 -6.20
C LEU A 317 3.17 -24.42 -7.36
N LEU A 318 3.70 -23.35 -7.97
CA LEU A 318 3.14 -22.78 -9.21
C LEU A 318 3.19 -23.79 -10.36
N ALA A 319 4.33 -24.43 -10.57
CA ALA A 319 4.54 -25.39 -11.65
C ALA A 319 3.67 -26.65 -11.50
N THR A 320 3.34 -27.05 -10.26
CA THR A 320 2.48 -28.20 -9.97
C THR A 320 1.00 -27.85 -9.87
N GLY A 321 0.61 -26.59 -10.10
CA GLY A 321 -0.78 -26.14 -10.01
C GLY A 321 -1.35 -26.16 -8.59
N LYS A 322 -0.49 -26.26 -7.57
CA LYS A 322 -0.88 -26.20 -6.14
C LYS A 322 -0.90 -24.76 -5.60
N LEU A 323 -0.34 -23.82 -6.36
CA LEU A 323 -0.41 -22.39 -6.11
C LEU A 323 -0.95 -21.71 -7.38
N PHE A 324 -1.90 -20.80 -7.20
CA PHE A 324 -2.49 -20.02 -8.28
C PHE A 324 -2.08 -18.55 -8.12
N ILE A 325 -1.91 -17.85 -9.23
CA ILE A 325 -1.61 -16.42 -9.30
C ILE A 325 -2.91 -15.65 -9.31
#